data_AF-A0A8J4FW75-F1
#
_entry.id   AF-A0A8J4FW75-F1
#
_cell.length_a   1.000
_cell.length_b   1.000
_cell.length_c   1.000
_cell.angle_alpha   90.00
_cell.angle_beta   90.00
_cell.angle_gamma   90.00
#
_symmetry.space_group_name_H-M   'P 1'
#
loop_
_entity.id
_entity.type
_entity.pdbx_description
1 polymer ?
#
loop_
_entity_poly.entity_id
_entity_poly.type
_entity_poly.pdbx_seq_one_letter_code
_entity_poly.pdbx_strand_id
1 'polypeptide(L)'
;MLLCQRQRHLPQRCLQRQADDKLFHPRQESRGLYTRTVRTMAGKIITANVETFAAAVAELTKAPAPHYIVFTADNDPSTGKPWCPDCVRAVPPIQAAAARSPGTLLEVTVGPRSAWKGNPSHPFRVDPQLKLTGVPTLLAWSPSGATRRLGPELEACSSAEDVNSLLSSTGFFSP
;
A
#
# COMPACT_ATOMS: atom_id res chain seq x y z
N MET A 1 35.88 63.89 -15.11
CA MET A 1 35.70 64.91 -16.16
C MET A 1 34.40 64.61 -16.87
N LEU A 2 33.54 65.61 -16.88
CA LEU A 2 32.26 65.69 -17.57
C LEU A 2 32.47 65.88 -19.09
N LEU A 3 31.37 65.65 -19.82
CA LEU A 3 30.98 66.17 -21.15
C LEU A 3 31.18 65.23 -22.34
N CYS A 4 30.09 64.75 -22.97
CA CYS A 4 29.21 65.44 -23.94
C CYS A 4 29.68 65.05 -25.35
N GLN A 5 28.86 64.63 -26.32
CA GLN A 5 27.83 65.38 -27.04
C GLN A 5 26.84 64.34 -27.67
N ARG A 6 25.51 64.37 -27.49
CA ARG A 6 24.46 65.29 -27.96
C ARG A 6 24.48 65.48 -29.49
N GLN A 7 23.48 64.99 -30.22
CA GLN A 7 22.33 65.73 -30.82
C GLN A 7 21.71 64.79 -31.90
N ARG A 8 20.46 64.86 -32.44
CA ARG A 8 19.17 65.53 -32.23
C ARG A 8 18.20 64.96 -33.31
N HIS A 9 16.88 64.95 -33.02
CA HIS A 9 15.70 65.03 -33.93
C HIS A 9 15.20 63.84 -34.81
N LEU A 10 14.03 63.27 -34.42
CA LEU A 10 12.68 63.16 -35.07
C LEU A 10 12.55 62.90 -36.60
N PRO A 11 11.36 62.49 -37.16
CA PRO A 11 10.16 61.79 -36.64
C PRO A 11 9.58 60.66 -37.56
N GLN A 12 8.53 60.01 -37.06
CA GLN A 12 7.45 59.20 -37.65
C GLN A 12 7.39 58.89 -39.18
N ARG A 13 7.10 57.64 -39.55
CA ARG A 13 5.75 57.16 -39.93
C ARG A 13 5.77 55.72 -40.47
N CYS A 14 4.68 55.03 -40.14
CA CYS A 14 4.28 53.72 -40.64
C CYS A 14 4.17 53.70 -42.17
N LEU A 15 4.53 52.58 -42.78
CA LEU A 15 3.86 52.03 -43.97
C LEU A 15 4.25 50.57 -44.16
N GLN A 16 3.22 49.74 -44.26
CA GLN A 16 3.24 48.30 -44.55
C GLN A 16 4.22 47.88 -45.64
N ARG A 17 4.71 46.64 -45.51
CA ARG A 17 4.66 45.67 -46.60
C ARG A 17 4.68 44.24 -46.05
N GLN A 18 3.60 43.51 -46.33
CA GLN A 18 3.50 42.05 -46.23
C GLN A 18 4.33 41.41 -47.35
N ALA A 19 4.98 40.29 -47.05
CA ALA A 19 5.34 39.26 -48.03
C ALA A 19 5.58 37.93 -47.29
N ASP A 20 4.56 37.09 -47.32
CA ASP A 20 4.57 35.64 -47.51
C ASP A 20 5.80 34.84 -47.01
N ASP A 21 5.63 34.17 -45.87
CA ASP A 21 6.46 33.01 -45.51
C ASP A 21 5.60 31.75 -45.35
N LYS A 22 5.85 30.88 -46.32
CA LYS A 22 5.57 29.45 -46.50
C LYS A 22 4.88 28.71 -45.34
N LEU A 23 3.81 28.02 -45.73
CA LEU A 23 3.20 26.90 -45.00
C LEU A 23 4.27 25.92 -44.50
N PHE A 24 4.61 26.04 -43.22
CA PHE A 24 5.28 25.00 -42.44
C PHE A 24 4.22 23.97 -42.06
N HIS A 25 4.22 22.82 -42.73
CA HIS A 25 3.45 21.66 -42.29
C HIS A 25 4.21 20.98 -41.15
N PRO A 26 3.70 20.95 -39.91
CA PRO A 26 4.30 20.11 -38.88
C PRO A 26 4.01 18.65 -39.24
N ARG A 27 5.07 17.91 -39.59
CA ARG A 27 5.11 16.45 -39.58
C ARG A 27 4.68 16.01 -38.18
N GLN A 28 3.48 15.48 -38.06
CA GLN A 28 2.96 14.87 -36.84
C GLN A 28 3.87 13.68 -36.50
N GLU A 29 4.85 13.91 -35.64
CA GLU A 29 5.57 12.84 -34.98
C GLU A 29 4.60 12.24 -33.96
N SER A 30 4.08 11.07 -34.31
CA SER A 30 3.21 10.26 -33.47
C SER A 30 3.90 9.98 -32.14
N ARG A 31 3.64 10.83 -31.15
CA ARG A 31 3.81 10.49 -29.74
C ARG A 31 2.83 9.37 -29.45
N GLY A 32 3.28 8.15 -29.71
CA GLY A 32 2.64 6.96 -29.22
C GLY A 32 2.42 7.17 -27.72
N LEU A 33 1.14 7.25 -27.35
CA LEU A 33 0.71 7.20 -25.98
C LEU A 33 1.24 5.87 -25.42
N TYR A 34 2.41 5.92 -24.80
CA TYR A 34 2.84 4.89 -23.87
C TYR A 34 2.01 5.07 -22.61
N THR A 35 0.70 4.85 -22.72
CA THR A 35 -0.09 4.46 -21.57
C THR A 35 0.45 3.10 -21.21
N ARG A 36 1.47 3.08 -20.35
CA ARG A 36 1.76 1.92 -19.52
C ARG A 36 0.47 1.67 -18.78
N THR A 37 -0.37 0.80 -19.32
CA THR A 37 -1.53 0.27 -18.63
C THR A 37 -0.94 -0.42 -17.41
N VAL A 38 -0.86 0.31 -16.28
CA VAL A 38 -0.62 -0.28 -14.98
C VAL A 38 -1.83 -1.16 -14.79
N ARG A 39 -1.74 -2.42 -15.21
CA ARG A 39 -2.71 -3.43 -14.78
C ARG A 39 -2.64 -3.37 -13.27
N THR A 40 -3.67 -2.80 -12.65
CA THR A 40 -3.91 -2.92 -11.23
C THR A 40 -4.02 -4.41 -10.97
N MET A 41 -2.91 -5.05 -10.60
CA MET A 41 -2.92 -6.44 -10.17
C MET A 41 -3.68 -6.42 -8.86
N ALA A 42 -4.94 -6.85 -8.89
CA ALA A 42 -5.71 -7.03 -7.67
C ALA A 42 -4.95 -8.00 -6.77
N GLY A 43 -4.70 -7.62 -5.52
CA GLY A 43 -3.94 -8.43 -4.59
C GLY A 43 -4.66 -9.75 -4.31
N LYS A 44 -3.89 -10.83 -4.26
CA LYS A 44 -4.41 -12.15 -3.91
C LYS A 44 -4.52 -12.24 -2.38
N ILE A 45 -5.63 -12.79 -1.88
CA ILE A 45 -5.77 -13.12 -0.47
C ILE A 45 -5.81 -14.65 -0.34
N ILE A 46 -4.99 -15.19 0.57
CA ILE A 46 -4.98 -16.61 0.95
C ILE A 46 -5.15 -16.71 2.47
N THR A 47 -5.63 -17.85 2.95
CA THR A 47 -5.93 -18.06 4.38
C THR A 47 -5.15 -19.23 4.94
N ALA A 48 -4.78 -19.15 6.21
CA ALA A 48 -4.19 -20.24 6.99
C ALA A 48 -4.61 -20.15 8.46
N ASN A 49 -4.20 -21.16 9.22
CA ASN A 49 -4.35 -21.23 10.67
C ASN A 49 -3.00 -21.65 11.30
N VAL A 50 -2.99 -21.86 12.61
CA VAL A 50 -1.79 -22.28 13.35
C VAL A 50 -1.12 -23.53 12.75
N GLU A 51 -1.91 -24.52 12.32
CA GLU A 51 -1.40 -25.80 11.81
C GLU A 51 -0.82 -25.68 10.39
N THR A 52 -1.47 -24.87 9.54
CA THR A 52 -1.14 -24.73 8.12
C THR A 52 -0.21 -23.56 7.81
N PHE A 53 0.14 -22.75 8.83
CA PHE A 53 0.92 -21.53 8.68
C PHE A 53 2.24 -21.74 7.93
N ALA A 54 3.05 -22.73 8.31
CA ALA A 54 4.35 -22.96 7.70
C ALA A 54 4.24 -23.27 6.19
N ALA A 55 3.27 -24.10 5.81
CA ALA A 55 3.01 -24.40 4.40
C ALA A 55 2.52 -23.17 3.65
N ALA A 56 1.63 -22.38 4.26
CA ALA A 56 1.10 -21.16 3.65
C ALA A 56 2.18 -20.08 3.45
N VAL A 57 3.16 -19.95 4.37
CA VAL A 57 4.31 -19.05 4.18
C VAL A 57 5.22 -19.55 3.06
N ALA A 58 5.43 -20.86 2.94
CA ALA A 58 6.19 -21.43 1.82
C ALA A 58 5.50 -21.16 0.47
N GLU A 59 4.16 -21.22 0.41
CA GLU A 59 3.42 -20.86 -0.79
C GLU A 59 3.41 -19.35 -1.06
N LEU A 60 3.28 -18.52 -0.01
CA LEU A 60 3.32 -17.07 -0.10
C LEU A 60 4.64 -16.59 -0.72
N THR A 61 5.76 -17.15 -0.26
CA THR A 61 7.11 -16.74 -0.72
C THR A 61 7.43 -17.17 -2.15
N LYS A 62 6.66 -18.08 -2.75
CA LYS A 62 6.73 -18.43 -4.19
C LYS A 62 5.99 -17.43 -5.08
N ALA A 63 5.04 -16.68 -4.53
CA ALA A 63 4.30 -15.67 -5.29
C ALA A 63 5.19 -14.44 -5.57
N PRO A 64 4.88 -13.63 -6.60
CA PRO A 64 5.53 -12.35 -6.80
C PRO A 64 5.37 -11.44 -5.57
N ALA A 65 6.47 -10.83 -5.14
CA ALA A 65 6.45 -9.80 -4.10
C ALA A 65 5.60 -8.59 -4.53
N PRO A 66 5.05 -7.80 -3.59
CA PRO A 66 5.24 -7.89 -2.14
C PRO A 66 4.39 -8.96 -1.43
N HIS A 67 4.81 -9.37 -0.24
CA HIS A 67 4.12 -10.36 0.61
C HIS A 67 3.69 -9.72 1.93
N TYR A 68 2.48 -10.04 2.36
CA TYR A 68 1.91 -9.53 3.60
C TYR A 68 1.30 -10.66 4.42
N ILE A 69 1.31 -10.53 5.74
CA ILE A 69 0.65 -11.47 6.64
C ILE A 69 -0.16 -10.68 7.66
N VAL A 70 -1.45 -10.98 7.80
CA VAL A 70 -2.28 -10.47 8.90
C VAL A 70 -2.66 -11.61 9.82
N PHE A 71 -2.34 -11.46 11.11
CA PHE A 71 -2.80 -12.37 12.15
C PHE A 71 -4.10 -11.85 12.75
N THR A 72 -5.11 -12.70 12.81
CA THR A 72 -6.47 -12.39 13.26
C THR A 72 -7.02 -13.46 14.20
N ALA A 73 -8.13 -13.16 14.86
CA ALA A 73 -8.90 -14.10 15.67
C ALA A 73 -9.77 -15.04 14.82
N ASP A 74 -9.91 -16.29 15.27
CA ASP A 74 -10.97 -17.19 14.78
C ASP A 74 -12.37 -16.61 15.02
N ASN A 75 -13.33 -17.09 14.24
CA ASN A 75 -14.74 -16.79 14.47
C ASN A 75 -15.23 -17.46 15.76
N ASP A 76 -15.94 -16.71 16.58
CA ASP A 76 -16.70 -17.23 17.71
C ASP A 76 -17.88 -18.07 17.17
N PRO A 77 -18.03 -19.34 17.61
CA PRO A 77 -19.09 -20.23 17.11
C PRO A 77 -20.52 -19.71 17.33
N SER A 78 -20.75 -18.87 18.35
CA SER A 78 -22.07 -18.33 18.68
C SER A 78 -22.47 -17.14 17.82
N THR A 79 -21.49 -16.34 17.37
CA THR A 79 -21.75 -15.10 16.60
C THR A 79 -21.36 -15.20 15.12
N GLY A 80 -20.53 -16.18 14.75
CA GLY A 80 -19.96 -16.31 13.41
C GLY A 80 -18.95 -15.20 13.05
N LYS A 81 -18.55 -14.36 14.02
CA LYS A 81 -17.61 -13.24 13.84
C LYS A 81 -16.34 -13.46 14.65
N PRO A 82 -15.21 -12.81 14.29
CA PRO A 82 -13.99 -12.90 15.09
C PRO A 82 -14.25 -12.58 16.56
N TRP A 83 -13.75 -13.42 17.48
CA TRP A 83 -13.93 -13.21 18.94
C TRP A 83 -13.22 -11.95 19.48
N CYS A 84 -12.38 -11.33 18.66
CA CYS A 84 -11.65 -10.11 18.97
C CYS A 84 -12.32 -8.88 18.30
N PRO A 85 -12.83 -7.92 19.09
CA PRO A 85 -13.44 -6.70 18.54
C PRO A 85 -12.50 -5.89 17.65
N ASP A 86 -11.20 -5.83 17.95
CA ASP A 86 -10.22 -5.13 17.13
C ASP A 86 -10.01 -5.81 15.77
N CYS A 87 -10.04 -7.15 15.74
CA CYS A 87 -9.99 -7.90 14.48
C CYS A 87 -11.23 -7.65 13.62
N VAL A 88 -12.44 -7.63 14.22
CA VAL A 88 -13.69 -7.30 13.50
C VAL A 88 -13.58 -5.95 12.79
N ARG A 89 -12.90 -4.99 13.44
CA ARG A 89 -12.79 -3.61 12.98
C ARG A 89 -11.66 -3.41 11.95
N ALA A 90 -10.51 -4.05 12.17
CA ALA A 90 -9.29 -3.78 11.40
C ALA A 90 -9.06 -4.70 10.21
N VAL A 91 -9.50 -5.96 10.26
CA VAL A 91 -9.24 -6.91 9.18
C VAL A 91 -9.96 -6.56 7.87
N PRO A 92 -11.24 -6.14 7.87
CA PRO A 92 -11.89 -5.79 6.61
C PRO A 92 -11.23 -4.62 5.85
N PRO A 93 -10.82 -3.50 6.49
CA PRO A 93 -10.00 -2.48 5.84
C PRO A 93 -8.66 -3.00 5.29
N ILE A 94 -7.98 -3.88 6.03
CA ILE A 94 -6.71 -4.50 5.61
C ILE A 94 -6.91 -5.35 4.35
N GLN A 95 -7.92 -6.23 4.34
CA GLN A 95 -8.27 -7.05 3.19
C GLN A 95 -8.62 -6.18 1.97
N ALA A 96 -9.42 -5.13 2.18
CA ALA A 96 -9.82 -4.23 1.13
C ALA A 96 -8.64 -3.44 0.54
N ALA A 97 -7.71 -2.99 1.38
CA ALA A 97 -6.47 -2.34 0.94
C ALA A 97 -5.57 -3.31 0.17
N ALA A 98 -5.35 -4.51 0.70
CA ALA A 98 -4.55 -5.55 0.04
C ALA A 98 -5.13 -5.93 -1.33
N ALA A 99 -6.44 -6.11 -1.44
CA ALA A 99 -7.10 -6.45 -2.71
C ALA A 99 -6.92 -5.38 -3.80
N ARG A 100 -6.65 -4.13 -3.44
CA ARG A 100 -6.39 -3.02 -4.37
C ARG A 100 -4.91 -2.74 -4.61
N SER A 101 -4.03 -3.49 -3.94
CA SER A 101 -2.58 -3.32 -4.01
C SER A 101 -1.91 -4.53 -4.67
N PRO A 102 -0.73 -4.35 -5.28
CA PRO A 102 0.05 -5.49 -5.77
C PRO A 102 0.47 -6.40 -4.61
N GLY A 103 0.64 -7.68 -4.91
CA GLY A 103 1.17 -8.67 -3.96
C GLY A 103 0.14 -9.68 -3.47
N THR A 104 0.51 -10.39 -2.41
CA THR A 104 -0.34 -11.41 -1.77
C THR A 104 -0.44 -11.17 -0.27
N LEU A 105 -1.66 -11.16 0.26
CA LEU A 105 -1.96 -11.15 1.68
C LEU A 105 -2.27 -12.56 2.16
N LEU A 106 -1.56 -13.02 3.18
CA LEU A 106 -1.89 -14.22 3.94
C LEU A 106 -2.61 -13.83 5.22
N GLU A 107 -3.87 -14.20 5.34
CA GLU A 107 -4.65 -14.07 6.57
C GLU A 107 -4.51 -15.33 7.42
N VAL A 108 -4.05 -15.18 8.66
CA VAL A 108 -3.74 -16.29 9.55
C VAL A 108 -4.58 -16.17 10.81
N THR A 109 -5.41 -17.17 11.07
CA THR A 109 -6.16 -17.21 12.31
C THR A 109 -5.33 -17.82 13.44
N VAL A 110 -5.42 -17.22 14.64
CA VAL A 110 -4.63 -17.64 15.81
C VAL A 110 -5.32 -18.70 16.65
N GLY A 111 -6.46 -19.24 16.20
CA GLY A 111 -7.24 -20.19 16.95
C GLY A 111 -8.32 -19.54 17.83
N PRO A 112 -9.02 -20.38 18.62
CA PRO A 112 -10.08 -19.91 19.51
C PRO A 112 -9.51 -19.05 20.64
N ARG A 113 -10.37 -18.20 21.22
CA ARG A 113 -9.99 -17.27 22.29
C ARG A 113 -9.26 -17.94 23.45
N SER A 114 -9.69 -19.15 23.83
CA SER A 114 -9.11 -19.95 24.91
C SER A 114 -7.68 -20.42 24.63
N ALA A 115 -7.34 -20.68 23.37
CA ALA A 115 -5.97 -21.04 22.97
C ALA A 115 -5.04 -19.82 22.96
N TRP A 116 -5.59 -18.62 22.73
CA TRP A 116 -4.81 -17.38 22.57
C TRP A 116 -4.65 -16.55 23.86
N LYS A 117 -5.74 -16.23 24.55
CA LYS A 117 -5.73 -15.30 25.69
C LYS A 117 -5.10 -15.95 26.91
N GLY A 118 -4.11 -15.28 27.51
CA GLY A 118 -3.42 -15.78 28.70
C GLY A 118 -2.45 -16.94 28.44
N ASN A 119 -2.25 -17.35 27.18
CA ASN A 119 -1.32 -18.41 26.81
C ASN A 119 -0.01 -17.82 26.29
N PRO A 120 1.04 -17.66 27.11
CA PRO A 120 2.34 -17.17 26.66
C PRO A 120 3.08 -18.16 25.75
N SER A 121 2.78 -19.45 25.85
CA SER A 121 3.39 -20.53 25.07
C SER A 121 2.73 -20.77 23.71
N HIS A 122 1.78 -19.91 23.32
CA HIS A 122 1.14 -20.01 22.01
C HIS A 122 2.19 -19.99 20.88
N PRO A 123 2.10 -20.85 19.85
CA PRO A 123 3.16 -20.99 18.83
C PRO A 123 3.61 -19.66 18.22
N PHE A 124 2.68 -18.79 17.82
CA PHE A 124 3.03 -17.48 17.25
C PHE A 124 3.60 -16.45 18.25
N ARG A 125 3.48 -16.68 19.57
CA ARG A 125 4.11 -15.83 20.58
C ARG A 125 5.56 -16.21 20.84
N VAL A 126 5.85 -17.51 20.79
CA VAL A 126 7.20 -18.05 21.03
C VAL A 126 8.04 -18.16 19.76
N ASP A 127 7.41 -18.12 18.58
CA ASP A 127 8.10 -18.12 17.31
C ASP A 127 9.09 -16.93 17.22
N PRO A 128 10.38 -17.17 16.91
CA PRO A 128 11.42 -16.14 16.94
C PRO A 128 11.27 -15.07 15.84
N GLN A 129 10.61 -15.39 14.72
CA GLN A 129 10.35 -14.45 13.63
C GLN A 129 9.07 -13.65 13.86
N LEU A 130 8.09 -14.23 14.58
CA LEU A 130 6.80 -13.59 14.81
C LEU A 130 6.70 -12.86 16.15
N LYS A 131 7.03 -13.49 17.28
CA LYS A 131 6.92 -12.91 18.64
C LYS A 131 5.65 -12.07 18.82
N LEU A 132 4.48 -12.61 18.46
CA LEU A 132 3.23 -11.84 18.49
C LEU A 132 2.87 -11.46 19.93
N THR A 133 2.50 -10.20 20.13
CA THR A 133 2.02 -9.69 21.42
C THR A 133 0.49 -9.64 21.47
N GLY A 134 -0.16 -9.41 20.34
CA GLY A 134 -1.60 -9.23 20.21
C GLY A 134 -2.13 -9.55 18.81
N VAL A 135 -3.45 -9.48 18.67
CA VAL A 135 -4.15 -9.50 17.38
C VAL A 135 -5.13 -8.31 17.37
N PRO A 136 -5.30 -7.63 16.22
CA PRO A 136 -4.69 -7.90 14.93
C PRO A 136 -3.20 -7.52 14.88
N THR A 137 -2.41 -8.22 14.06
CA THR A 137 -1.03 -7.80 13.71
C THR A 137 -0.81 -7.97 12.22
N LEU A 138 -0.44 -6.89 11.53
CA LEU A 138 -0.13 -6.87 10.11
C LEU A 138 1.37 -6.77 9.89
N LEU A 139 1.92 -7.64 9.04
CA LEU A 139 3.34 -7.71 8.71
C LEU A 139 3.55 -7.54 7.21
N ALA A 140 4.61 -6.82 6.84
CA ALA A 140 5.26 -7.01 5.56
C ALA A 140 6.28 -8.15 5.72
N TRP A 141 6.32 -9.06 4.76
CA TRP A 141 7.05 -10.32 4.88
C TRP A 141 8.09 -10.47 3.77
N SER A 142 9.26 -10.97 4.12
CA SER A 142 10.30 -11.42 3.20
C SER A 142 10.72 -12.84 3.54
N PRO A 143 11.51 -13.52 2.69
CA PRO A 143 12.07 -14.83 3.02
C PRO A 143 12.92 -14.85 4.30
N SER A 144 13.44 -13.70 4.76
CA SER A 144 14.17 -13.57 6.02
C SER A 144 13.28 -13.27 7.24
N GLY A 145 11.98 -13.03 7.05
CA GLY A 145 11.00 -12.80 8.10
C GLY A 145 10.26 -11.47 7.96
N ALA A 146 9.74 -10.96 9.09
CA ALA A 146 8.98 -9.71 9.12
C ALA A 146 9.90 -8.50 8.89
N THR A 147 9.56 -7.64 7.93
CA THR A 147 10.32 -6.42 7.60
C THR A 147 9.65 -5.15 8.11
N ARG A 148 8.32 -5.16 8.23
CA ARG A 148 7.51 -4.08 8.83
C ARG A 148 6.37 -4.69 9.63
N ARG A 149 5.89 -3.96 10.64
CA ARG A 149 4.81 -4.38 11.52
C ARG A 149 3.87 -3.20 11.82
N LEU A 150 2.58 -3.51 11.89
CA LEU A 150 1.57 -2.72 12.60
C LEU A 150 0.84 -3.66 13.55
N GLY A 151 0.80 -3.34 14.85
CA GLY A 151 0.12 -4.14 15.86
C GLY A 151 -0.53 -3.23 16.90
N PRO A 152 0.25 -2.61 17.79
CA PRO A 152 -0.26 -1.60 18.72
C PRO A 152 -1.00 -0.45 18.03
N GLU A 153 -0.56 -0.07 16.83
CA GLU A 153 -1.20 0.97 16.02
C GLU A 153 -2.60 0.55 15.55
N LEU A 154 -2.79 -0.73 15.18
CA LEU A 154 -4.09 -1.26 14.79
C LEU A 154 -5.01 -1.43 16.01
N GLU A 155 -4.46 -1.81 17.16
CA GLU A 155 -5.20 -1.87 18.43
C GLU A 155 -5.67 -0.47 18.87
N ALA A 156 -4.88 0.58 18.57
CA ALA A 156 -5.22 1.97 18.91
C ALA A 156 -6.29 2.60 17.99
N CYS A 157 -6.51 2.08 16.78
CA CYS A 157 -7.56 2.57 15.88
C CYS A 157 -8.95 2.33 16.48
N SER A 158 -9.80 3.34 16.61
CA SER A 158 -11.15 3.22 17.19
C SER A 158 -12.23 2.85 16.19
N SER A 159 -11.94 2.97 14.88
CA SER A 159 -12.88 2.77 13.78
C SER A 159 -12.20 2.10 12.57
N ALA A 160 -13.00 1.63 11.60
CA ALA A 160 -12.47 1.16 10.31
C ALA A 160 -11.83 2.31 9.49
N GLU A 161 -12.29 3.55 9.69
CA GLU A 161 -11.76 4.74 9.03
C GLU A 161 -10.37 5.11 9.58
N ASP A 162 -10.16 4.95 10.88
CA ASP A 162 -8.86 5.12 11.52
C ASP A 162 -7.85 4.13 10.93
N VAL A 163 -8.27 2.88 10.70
CA VAL A 163 -7.43 1.85 10.08
C VAL A 163 -7.09 2.22 8.64
N ASN A 164 -8.07 2.68 7.85
CA ASN A 164 -7.81 3.17 6.48
C ASN A 164 -6.82 4.34 6.47
N SER A 165 -6.95 5.27 7.42
CA SER A 165 -6.05 6.42 7.59
C SER A 165 -4.64 5.97 7.98
N LEU A 166 -4.51 5.02 8.90
CA LEU A 166 -3.23 4.41 9.28
C LEU A 166 -2.56 3.73 8.08
N LEU A 167 -3.28 2.88 7.34
CA LEU A 167 -2.73 2.17 6.18
C LEU A 167 -2.27 3.14 5.08
N SER A 168 -3.04 4.21 4.84
CA SER A 168 -2.73 5.23 3.84
C SER A 168 -1.52 6.06 4.25
N SER A 169 -1.48 6.56 5.49
CA SER A 169 -0.39 7.39 5.99
C SER A 169 0.93 6.65 6.10
N THR A 170 0.90 5.36 6.45
CA THR A 170 2.10 4.51 6.52
C THR A 170 2.53 3.96 5.17
N GLY A 171 1.72 4.11 4.11
CA GLY A 171 1.94 3.49 2.82
C GLY A 171 2.19 1.98 2.95
N PHE A 172 1.46 1.29 3.82
CA PHE A 172 1.80 -0.09 4.19
C PHE A 172 1.79 -1.04 2.98
N PHE A 173 0.80 -0.86 2.11
CA PHE A 173 0.62 -1.62 0.87
C PHE A 173 1.19 -0.93 -0.38
N SER A 174 2.02 0.10 -0.20
CA SER A 174 2.77 0.71 -1.29
C SER A 174 4.07 -0.07 -1.49
N PRO A 175 4.38 -0.53 -2.71
CA PRO A 175 5.63 -1.23 -3.01
C PRO A 175 6.87 -0.33 -2.91
#